data_AF-A0A1H5M521-F1
#
_entry.id   AF-A0A1H5M521-F1
#
_cell.length_a   1.000
_cell.length_b   1.000
_cell.length_c   1.000
_cell.angle_alpha   90.00
_cell.angle_beta   90.00
_cell.angle_gamma   90.00
#
_symmetry.space_group_name_H-M   'P 1'
#
loop_
_entity.id
_entity.type
_entity.pdbx_description
1 polymer ?
#
loop_
_entity_poly.entity_id
_entity_poly.type
_entity_poly.pdbx_seq_one_letter_code
_entity_poly.pdbx_strand_id
1 'polypeptide(L)' 'MLNYAQLQADVHGMDKKNAVTFLHESHPHKSKSFFDRNYNHLMALDPMGLYRFIGHSDPTANKAIKNVMTGVTA' A
#
# COMPACT_ATOMS: atom_id res chain seq x y z
N MET A 1 13.89 -3.97 12.21
CA MET A 1 12.59 -3.28 12.11
C MET A 1 12.67 -2.33 10.94
N LEU A 2 11.73 -2.37 10.00
CA LEU A 2 11.64 -1.32 8.97
C LEU A 2 11.32 0.01 9.67
N ASN A 3 12.10 1.04 9.39
CA ASN A 3 11.80 2.39 9.86
C ASN A 3 10.86 3.06 8.85
N TYR A 4 9.58 3.11 9.17
CA TYR A 4 8.55 3.69 8.31
C TYR A 4 8.71 5.21 8.12
N ALA A 5 9.37 5.91 9.05
CA ALA A 5 9.72 7.31 8.87
C ALA A 5 10.80 7.49 7.79
N GLN A 6 11.81 6.60 7.78
CA GLN A 6 12.83 6.58 6.74
C GLN A 6 12.21 6.21 5.39
N LEU A 7 11.30 5.23 5.36
CA LEU A 7 10.58 4.83 4.15
C LEU A 7 9.83 6.01 3.52
N GLN A 8 9.16 6.85 4.32
CA GLN A 8 8.48 8.06 3.85
C GLN A 8 9.47 9.14 3.37
N ALA A 9 10.56 9.34 4.11
CA ALA A 9 11.60 10.29 3.71
C ALA A 9 12.21 9.93 2.35
N ASP A 10 12.48 8.63 2.12
CA ASP A 10 13.06 8.12 0.88
C ASP A 10 12.14 8.38 -0.32
N VAL A 11 10.82 8.23 -0.15
CA VAL A 11 9.86 8.43 -1.25
C VAL A 11 9.37 9.87 -1.42
N HIS A 12 9.59 10.76 -0.44
CA HIS A 12 9.16 12.16 -0.51
C HIS A 12 9.89 12.95 -1.62
N GLY A 13 11.12 12.57 -1.95
CA GLY A 13 11.90 13.16 -3.04
C GLY A 13 11.71 12.50 -4.41
N MET A 14 10.89 11.45 -4.50
CA MET A 14 10.72 10.65 -5.71
C MET A 14 9.42 11.00 -6.43
N ASP A 15 9.43 10.95 -7.77
CA ASP A 15 8.18 10.93 -8.53
C ASP A 15 7.31 9.73 -8.12
N LYS A 16 5.99 9.93 -8.13
CA LYS A 16 4.99 8.90 -7.75
C LYS A 16 5.30 7.51 -8.34
N LYS A 17 5.68 7.45 -9.61
CA LYS A 17 5.99 6.19 -10.31
C LYS A 17 7.17 5.45 -9.67
N ASN A 18 8.22 6.18 -9.31
CA ASN A 18 9.43 5.62 -8.68
C ASN A 18 9.13 5.26 -7.22
N ALA A 19 8.41 6.11 -6.50
CA ALA A 19 7.96 5.83 -5.15
C ALA A 19 7.09 4.56 -5.06
N VAL A 20 6.12 4.39 -5.96
CA VAL A 20 5.28 3.18 -6.04
C VAL A 20 6.12 1.93 -6.33
N THR A 21 7.12 2.05 -7.19
CA THR A 21 8.03 0.94 -7.50
C THR A 21 8.87 0.56 -6.27
N PHE A 22 9.46 1.54 -5.61
CA PHE A 22 10.25 1.35 -4.39
C PHE A 22 9.43 0.75 -3.23
N LEU A 23 8.20 1.23 -3.03
CA LEU A 23 7.28 0.70 -2.02
C LEU A 23 6.92 -0.76 -2.28
N HIS A 24 6.70 -1.11 -3.55
CA HIS A 24 6.42 -2.48 -3.97
C HIS A 24 7.63 -3.41 -3.82
N GLU A 25 8.84 -2.96 -4.15
CA GLU A 25 10.07 -3.72 -3.93
C GLU A 25 10.32 -3.97 -2.44
N SER A 26 10.01 -2.98 -1.59
CA SER A 26 10.10 -3.11 -0.13
C SER A 26 9.00 -3.98 0.48
N HIS A 27 7.84 -4.07 -0.18
CA HIS A 27 6.66 -4.81 0.29
C HIS A 27 6.04 -5.63 -0.87
N PRO A 28 6.74 -6.69 -1.33
CA PRO A 28 6.34 -7.45 -2.52
C PRO A 28 5.03 -8.24 -2.33
N HIS A 29 4.54 -8.35 -1.09
CA HIS A 29 3.25 -8.96 -0.76
C HIS A 29 2.05 -8.03 -1.06
N LYS A 30 2.30 -6.77 -1.42
CA LYS A 30 1.27 -5.81 -1.87
C LYS A 30 1.46 -5.53 -3.36
N SER A 31 0.36 -5.32 -4.08
CA SER A 31 0.44 -5.02 -5.51
C SER A 31 0.91 -3.58 -5.77
N LYS A 32 1.54 -3.33 -6.93
CA LYS A 32 1.85 -1.94 -7.37
C LYS A 32 0.60 -1.06 -7.43
N SER A 33 -0.54 -1.63 -7.84
CA SER A 33 -1.81 -0.90 -7.92
C SER A 33 -2.33 -0.47 -6.55
N PHE A 34 -2.08 -1.25 -5.49
CA PHE A 34 -2.39 -0.85 -4.13
C PHE A 34 -1.62 0.42 -3.73
N PHE A 35 -0.30 0.46 -3.97
CA PHE A 35 0.50 1.64 -3.67
C PHE A 35 0.11 2.84 -4.54
N ASP A 36 -0.17 2.62 -5.83
CA ASP A 36 -0.54 3.71 -6.73
C ASP A 36 -1.87 4.39 -6.33
N ARG A 37 -2.88 3.61 -5.93
CA ARG A 37 -4.18 4.14 -5.47
C ARG A 37 -4.09 4.84 -4.12
N ASN A 38 -3.22 4.34 -3.23
CA ASN A 38 -3.13 4.82 -1.86
C ASN A 38 -1.96 5.78 -1.62
N TYR A 39 -1.17 6.12 -2.63
CA TYR A 39 0.06 6.91 -2.48
C TYR A 39 -0.13 8.20 -1.66
N ASN A 40 -1.12 9.02 -2.00
CA ASN A 40 -1.39 10.26 -1.27
C ASN A 40 -1.75 10.01 0.19
N HIS A 41 -2.47 8.92 0.47
CA HIS A 41 -2.82 8.53 1.83
C HIS A 41 -1.58 8.07 2.60
N LEU A 42 -0.71 7.27 1.98
CA LEU A 42 0.56 6.80 2.56
C LEU A 42 1.49 7.96 2.95
N MET A 43 1.49 9.05 2.16
CA MET A 43 2.30 10.24 2.44
C MET A 43 1.72 11.13 3.55
N ALA A 44 0.42 11.03 3.81
CA ALA A 44 -0.26 11.78 4.86
C ALA A 44 -0.29 11.05 6.22
N LEU A 45 0.02 9.76 6.25
CA LEU A 45 0.08 8.96 7.48
C LEU A 45 1.33 9.27 8.30
N ASP A 46 1.23 9.14 9.61
CA ASP A 46 2.41 9.08 10.47
C ASP A 46 3.09 7.69 10.34
N PRO A 47 4.35 7.52 10.77
CA PRO A 47 5.07 6.26 10.64
C PRO A 47 4.36 5.05 11.27
N MET A 48 3.63 5.23 12.38
CA MET A 48 2.87 4.16 13.02
C MET A 48 1.57 3.87 12.24
N GLY A 49 0.91 4.90 11.73
CA GLY A 49 -0.21 4.77 10.80
C GLY A 49 0.18 4.01 9.52
N LEU A 50 1.36 4.31 8.97
CA LEU A 50 1.91 3.64 7.78
C LEU A 50 2.19 2.15 8.04
N TYR A 51 2.82 1.83 9.18
CA TYR A 51 3.03 0.45 9.61
C TYR A 51 1.71 -0.32 9.67
N ARG A 52 0.69 0.25 10.31
CA ARG A 52 -0.63 -0.37 10.43
C ARG A 52 -1.30 -0.56 9.08
N PHE A 53 -1.22 0.45 8.21
CA PHE A 53 -1.86 0.41 6.89
C PHE A 53 -1.22 -0.62 5.96
N ILE A 54 0.11 -0.69 5.94
CA ILE A 54 0.84 -1.67 5.13
C ILE A 54 0.72 -3.08 5.74
N GLY A 55 0.81 -3.19 7.06
CA GLY A 55 0.77 -4.46 7.79
C GLY A 55 -0.60 -5.14 7.81
N HIS A 56 -1.69 -4.40 7.57
CA HIS A 56 -3.02 -5.01 7.46
C HIS A 56 -3.30 -5.49 6.04
N SER A 57 -4.02 -6.61 5.88
CA SER A 57 -4.52 -7.08 4.58
C SER A 57 -5.29 -5.98 3.88
N ASP A 58 -5.00 -5.77 2.58
CA ASP A 58 -5.64 -4.72 1.79
C ASP A 58 -7.17 -4.92 1.83
N PRO A 59 -7.93 -4.01 2.48
CA PRO A 59 -9.38 -4.15 2.57
C PRO A 59 -10.04 -4.11 1.19
N THR A 60 -9.38 -3.51 0.19
CA THR A 60 -9.80 -3.51 -1.21
C THR A 60 -9.61 -4.87 -1.86
N ALA A 61 -8.50 -5.56 -1.57
CA ALA A 61 -8.28 -6.94 -2.01
C ALA A 61 -9.30 -7.89 -1.35
N ASN A 62 -9.55 -7.75 -0.05
CA ASN A 62 -10.58 -8.53 0.64
C ASN A 62 -11.98 -8.23 0.09
N LYS A 63 -12.29 -6.98 -0.26
CA LYS A 63 -13.57 -6.60 -0.86
C LYS A 63 -13.69 -7.09 -2.32
N ALA A 64 -12.60 -7.07 -3.09
CA ALA A 64 -12.55 -7.63 -4.44
C ALA A 64 -12.70 -9.15 -4.44
N ILE A 65 -11.99 -9.86 -3.55
CA ILE A 65 -12.14 -11.30 -3.33
C ILE A 65 -13.57 -11.61 -2.87
N LYS A 66 -14.11 -10.87 -1.90
CA LYS A 66 -15.49 -11.03 -1.43
C LYS A 66 -16.48 -10.84 -2.58
N ASN A 67 -16.35 -9.79 -3.37
CA ASN A 67 -17.25 -9.52 -4.50
C ASN A 67 -17.17 -10.61 -5.58
N VAL A 68 -15.98 -11.17 -5.84
CA VAL A 68 -15.82 -12.34 -6.74
C VAL A 68 -16.48 -13.58 -6.13
N MET A 69 -16.27 -13.85 -4.84
CA MET A 69 -16.88 -15.01 -4.16
C MET A 69 -18.40 -14.91 -4.04
N THR A 70 -18.95 -13.72 -3.83
CA THR A 70 -20.41 -13.49 -3.76
C THR A 70 -21.06 -13.30 -5.13
N GLY A 71 -20.27 -13.09 -6.19
CA GLY A 71 -20.76 -12.90 -7.56
C GLY A 71 -20.89 -14.18 -8.39
N VAL A 72 -20.49 -15.35 -7.86
CA VAL A 72 -20.56 -16.66 -8.54
C VAL A 72 -21.87 -17.43 -8.22
N THR A 73 -22.87 -16.76 -7.63
CA THR A 73 -24.22 -17.33 -7.43
C THR A 73 -25.28 -16.39 -8.02
N ALA A 74 -25.40 -16.42 -9.35
CA ALA A 74 -26.59 -16.02 -10.08
C ALA A 74 -26.69 -16.85 -11.36
#